data_AF-A0A821NRK3-F1
#
_entry.id   AF-A0A821NRK3-F1
#
_cell.length_a   1.000
_cell.length_b   1.000
_cell.length_c   1.000
_cell.angle_alpha   90.00
_cell.angle_beta   90.00
_cell.angle_gamma   90.00
#
_symmetry.space_group_name_H-M   'P 1'
#
loop_
_entity.id
_entity.type
_entity.pdbx_description
1 polymer ?
#
loop_
_entity_poly.entity_id
_entity_poly.type
_entity_poly.pdbx_seq_one_letter_code
_entity_poly.pdbx_strand_id
1 'polypeptide(L)' 'AQLYKTTSDLVFCYGFNTNFGGGKSTGFALIYDTLDFAKKFEPRHHLVRQGLAEPKKTAREQRKE' A
#
# COMPACT_ATOMS: atom_id res chain seq x y z
N ALA A 1 12.49 1.91 -5.99
CA ALA A 1 12.75 3.36 -6.03
C ALA A 1 13.98 3.68 -6.89
N GLN A 2 15.18 3.20 -6.51
CA GLN A 2 16.44 3.48 -7.24
C GLN A 2 16.40 3.14 -8.74
N LEU A 3 15.81 2.01 -9.14
CA LEU A 3 15.69 1.60 -10.54
C LEU A 3 14.90 2.60 -11.40
N TYR A 4 13.89 3.24 -10.81
CA TYR A 4 13.04 4.24 -11.49
C TYR A 4 13.41 5.69 -11.11
N LYS A 5 14.52 5.89 -10.38
CA LYS A 5 14.99 7.21 -9.91
C LYS A 5 13.94 8.02 -9.14
N THR A 6 13.03 7.33 -8.45
CA THR A 6 12.01 7.95 -7.59
C THR A 6 12.37 7.79 -6.11
N THR A 7 11.70 8.55 -5.24
CA THR A 7 11.75 8.36 -3.79
C THR A 7 10.91 7.13 -3.39
N SER A 8 11.25 6.49 -2.27
CA SER A 8 10.55 5.30 -1.76
C SER A 8 9.06 5.54 -1.50
N ASP A 9 8.73 6.76 -1.08
CA ASP A 9 7.42 7.12 -0.53
C ASP A 9 6.34 7.21 -1.61
N LEU A 10 6.76 7.23 -2.88
CA LEU A 10 5.90 7.26 -4.06
C LEU A 10 5.65 5.86 -4.64
N VAL A 11 6.25 4.83 -4.07
CA VAL A 11 6.16 3.45 -4.58
C VAL A 11 5.30 2.60 -3.64
N PHE A 12 4.19 2.11 -4.16
CA PHE A 12 3.23 1.26 -3.45
C PHE A 12 3.28 -0.16 -3.99
N CYS A 13 3.84 -1.08 -3.20
CA CYS A 13 3.94 -2.49 -3.58
C CYS A 13 2.89 -3.34 -2.85
N TYR A 14 2.23 -4.25 -3.57
CA TYR A 14 1.17 -5.10 -3.02
C TYR A 14 1.07 -6.45 -3.74
N GLY A 15 0.29 -7.36 -3.14
CA GLY A 15 -0.04 -8.65 -3.76
C GLY A 15 1.15 -9.58 -3.99
N PHE A 16 2.15 -9.57 -3.10
CA PHE A 16 3.29 -10.48 -3.22
C PHE A 16 2.89 -11.91 -2.91
N ASN A 17 3.27 -12.82 -3.81
CA ASN A 17 3.17 -14.26 -3.63
C ASN A 17 4.54 -14.90 -3.84
N THR A 18 4.94 -15.79 -2.94
CA THR A 18 6.23 -16.50 -3.01
C THR A 18 5.98 -17.93 -3.48
N ASN A 19 6.77 -18.39 -4.45
CA ASN A 19 6.66 -19.77 -4.93
C ASN A 19 7.04 -20.78 -3.83
N PHE A 20 6.38 -21.93 -3.82
CA PHE A 20 6.73 -23.03 -2.92
C PHE A 20 8.17 -23.50 -3.20
N GLY A 21 8.97 -23.66 -2.14
CA GLY A 21 10.41 -23.90 -2.24
C GLY A 21 11.26 -22.62 -2.37
N GLY A 22 10.65 -21.44 -2.50
CA GLY A 22 11.34 -20.15 -2.50
C GLY A 22 12.02 -19.78 -3.83
N GLY A 23 12.93 -18.80 -3.77
CA GLY A 23 13.77 -18.37 -4.92
C GLY A 23 13.09 -17.39 -5.90
N LYS A 24 11.77 -17.38 -5.99
CA LYS A 24 11.00 -16.38 -6.75
C LYS A 24 9.78 -15.90 -5.99
N SER A 25 9.55 -14.60 -6.04
CA SER A 25 8.32 -13.96 -5.60
C SER A 25 7.78 -13.08 -6.72
N THR A 26 6.48 -13.13 -6.95
CA THR A 26 5.77 -12.26 -7.88
C THR A 26 4.91 -11.28 -7.11
N GLY A 27 4.69 -10.09 -7.65
CA GLY A 27 3.88 -9.05 -7.02
C GLY A 27 3.70 -7.86 -7.93
N PHE A 28 2.95 -6.88 -7.45
CA PHE A 28 2.63 -5.67 -8.21
C PHE A 28 3.15 -4.43 -7.49
N ALA A 29 3.42 -3.38 -8.26
CA ALA A 29 3.79 -2.07 -7.74
C ALA A 29 3.17 -0.95 -8.57
N LEU A 30 2.71 0.09 -7.89
CA LEU A 30 2.28 1.35 -8.47
C LEU A 30 3.29 2.43 -8.10
N ILE A 31 3.67 3.26 -9.07
CA ILE A 31 4.58 4.40 -8.87
C ILE A 31 3.80 5.63 -9.26
N TYR A 32 3.64 6.55 -8.31
CA TYR A 32 2.94 7.82 -8.52
C TYR A 32 3.94 8.96 -8.73
N ASP A 33 3.52 9.99 -9.48
CA ASP A 33 4.32 11.21 -9.65
C ASP A 33 4.33 12.08 -8.38
N THR A 34 3.22 12.12 -7.65
CA THR A 34 3.07 12.89 -6.41
C THR A 34 2.32 12.10 -5.34
N LEU A 35 2.57 12.43 -4.07
CA LEU A 35 1.88 11.83 -2.92
C LEU A 35 0.38 12.17 -2.89
N ASP A 36 -0.03 13.29 -3.48
CA ASP A 36 -1.43 13.69 -3.51
C ASP A 36 -2.27 12.78 -4.40
N PHE A 37 -1.71 12.36 -5.55
CA PHE A 37 -2.35 11.36 -6.39
C PHE A 37 -2.41 10.00 -5.69
N ALA A 38 -1.34 9.59 -5.02
CA ALA A 38 -1.35 8.35 -4.23
C ALA A 38 -2.48 8.37 -3.18
N LYS A 39 -2.60 9.44 -2.38
CA LYS A 39 -3.67 9.58 -1.37
C LYS A 39 -5.08 9.59 -1.94
N LYS A 40 -5.26 10.08 -3.17
CA LYS A 40 -6.57 10.17 -3.83
C LYS A 40 -7.04 8.83 -4.40
N PHE A 41 -6.12 8.04 -4.96
CA PHE A 41 -6.46 6.82 -5.72
C PHE A 41 -6.21 5.52 -4.96
N GLU A 42 -5.27 5.49 -4.01
CA GLU A 42 -4.98 4.28 -3.25
C GLU A 42 -6.12 3.93 -2.28
N PRO A 43 -6.44 2.63 -2.13
CA PRO A 43 -7.30 2.17 -1.06
C PRO A 43 -6.76 2.56 0.33
N ARG A 44 -7.66 2.94 1.24
CA ARG A 44 -7.29 3.39 2.60
C ARG A 44 -6.39 2.40 3.36
N HIS A 45 -6.58 1.10 3.18
CA HIS A 45 -5.78 0.09 3.88
C HIS A 45 -4.30 0.07 3.44
N HIS A 46 -4.00 0.42 2.17
CA HIS A 46 -2.63 0.62 1.70
C HIS A 46 -2.01 1.88 2.32
N LEU A 47 -2.78 2.98 2.39
CA LEU A 47 -2.33 4.21 3.04
C LEU A 47 -2.01 4.01 4.53
N VAL A 48 -2.83 3.22 5.25
CA VAL A 48 -2.57 2.85 6.64
C VAL A 48 -1.30 2.00 6.75
N ARG A 49 -1.10 1.03 5.85
CA ARG A 49 0.12 0.20 5.83
C ARG A 49 1.39 1.02 5.59
N GLN A 50 1.31 2.08 4.79
CA GLN A 50 2.41 3.02 4.56
C GLN A 50 2.51 4.13 5.62
N GLY A 51 1.64 4.16 6.63
CA GLY A 51 1.65 5.18 7.68
C GLY A 51 1.12 6.55 7.26
N LEU A 52 0.48 6.65 6.11
CA LEU A 52 -0.07 7.91 5.56
C LEU A 52 -1.51 8.20 6.04
N ALA A 53 -2.16 7.25 6.72
CA ALA A 53 -3.50 7.39 7.27
C ALA A 53 -3.67 6.59 8.56
N GLU A 54 -4.54 7.06 9.45
CA GLU A 54 -4.87 6.32 10.67
C GLU A 54 -5.90 5.20 10.42
N PRO A 55 -5.72 4.03 11.08
CA PRO A 55 -6.71 2.96 11.05
C PRO A 55 -8.01 3.42 11.72
N LYS A 56 -9.15 3.02 11.15
CA LYS A 56 -10.46 3.31 11.75
C LYS A 56 -10.67 2.39 12.96
N LYS A 57 -10.78 2.99 14.15
CA LYS A 57 -10.80 2.25 15.44
C LYS A 57 -12.19 1.79 15.90
N THR A 58 -13.27 2.35 15.38
CA THR A 58 -14.63 1.99 15.85
C THR A 58 -15.04 0.61 15.35
N ALA A 59 -15.42 -0.25 16.28
CA ALA A 59 -15.93 -1.59 15.98
C ALA A 59 -17.25 -1.52 15.20
N ARG A 60 -17.59 -2.58 14.48
CA ARG A 60 -18.85 -2.65 13.71
C ARG A 60 -20.08 -2.63 14.63
N GLU A 61 -19.97 -3.24 15.81
CA GLU A 61 -21.02 -3.34 16.82
C GLU A 61 -21.44 -1.97 17.36
N GLN A 62 -20.48 -1.16 17.82
CA GLN A 62 -20.66 0.23 18.26
C GLN A 62 -21.23 1.19 17.19
N ARG A 63 -21.25 0.81 15.90
CA ARG A 63 -21.87 1.62 14.83
C ARG A 63 -23.31 1.20 14.52
N LYS A 64 -23.73 0.06 15.04
CA LYS A 64 -25.01 -0.57 14.74
C LYS A 64 -25.99 -0.47 15.91
N GLU A 65 -25.47 -0.42 17.13
CA GLU A 65 -26.17 0.19 18.26
C GLU A 65 -26.44 1.67 17.96
#